data_AF-A0A9D7UXW5-F1
#
_entry.id   AF-A0A9D7UXW5-F1
#
_cell.length_a   1.000
_cell.length_b   1.000
_cell.length_c   1.000
_cell.angle_alpha   90.00
_cell.angle_beta   90.00
_cell.angle_gamma   90.00
#
_symmetry.space_group_name_H-M   'P 1'
#
loop_
_entity.id
_entity.type
_entity.pdbx_description
1 polymer ?
#
loop_
_entity_poly.entity_id
_entity_poly.type
_entity_poly.pdbx_seq_one_letter_code
_entity_poly.pdbx_strand_id
1 'polypeptide(L)'
;MRSIWRMWKIAGNWVIGVWRRSITQLPNYTITIFLFVVLVGCSSVDPVVKIGLVAPFEGAQRAVGYDVIYSARLAVREINQAGGIGGYRVALVALDDSGDPELARQTAVALAADPAVVAVLGHWLPETTAVAAPLYAQANLPFIHMGAPPFGPADPATLPADFVARYTAVTPFDEQPGPYAASTYAAFQQLWQALEQAEQQHGRLDRATVANLR
;
A
#
# COMPACT_ATOMS: atom_id res chain seq x y z
N MET A 1 -47.24 22.41 -0.16
CA MET A 1 -48.23 21.78 0.75
C MET A 1 -49.61 21.91 0.14
N ARG A 2 -50.18 20.83 -0.41
CA ARG A 2 -51.57 20.82 -0.89
C ARG A 2 -52.47 20.36 0.27
N SER A 3 -53.27 21.27 0.83
CA SER A 3 -54.31 20.91 1.78
C SER A 3 -55.46 20.23 1.03
N ILE A 4 -55.82 19.02 1.46
CA ILE A 4 -56.98 18.29 0.94
C ILE A 4 -58.19 18.70 1.77
N TRP A 5 -59.18 19.32 1.12
CA TRP A 5 -60.43 19.72 1.76
C TRP A 5 -61.49 18.65 1.48
N ARG A 6 -62.19 18.18 2.52
CA ARG A 6 -63.38 17.33 2.40
C ARG A 6 -64.53 17.99 3.14
N MET A 7 -65.63 18.28 2.44
CA MET A 7 -66.88 18.79 3.03
C MET A 7 -67.84 17.64 3.31
N TRP A 8 -68.51 17.69 4.46
CA TRP A 8 -69.59 16.78 4.83
C TRP A 8 -70.79 17.59 5.36
N LYS A 9 -72.00 17.06 5.15
CA LYS A 9 -73.26 17.74 5.49
C LYS A 9 -73.85 17.05 6.72
N ILE A 10 -74.06 17.80 7.80
CA ILE A 10 -74.67 17.28 9.04
C ILE A 10 -75.86 18.19 9.37
N ALA A 11 -77.06 17.61 9.50
CA ALA A 11 -78.29 18.31 9.90
C ALA A 11 -78.55 19.65 9.16
N GLY A 12 -78.37 19.67 7.84
CA GLY A 12 -78.72 20.82 7.00
C GLY A 12 -77.68 21.95 6.94
N ASN A 13 -76.70 22.00 7.84
CA ASN A 13 -75.61 22.97 7.79
C ASN A 13 -74.32 22.39 7.19
N TRP A 14 -73.60 23.23 6.44
CA TRP A 14 -72.28 22.91 5.90
C TRP A 14 -71.21 23.21 6.96
N VAL A 15 -70.46 22.19 7.37
CA VAL A 15 -69.34 22.34 8.31
C VAL A 15 -68.02 22.07 7.59
N ILE A 16 -67.11 23.04 7.62
CA ILE A 16 -65.76 22.90 7.06
C ILE A 16 -64.82 22.51 8.20
N GLY A 17 -64.44 21.23 8.25
CA GLY A 17 -63.44 20.73 9.20
C GLY A 17 -62.03 20.82 8.61
N VAL A 18 -61.17 21.67 9.18
CA VAL A 18 -59.74 21.72 8.83
C VAL A 18 -59.03 20.57 9.53
N TRP A 19 -58.66 19.52 8.80
CA TRP A 19 -57.83 18.44 9.34
C TRP A 19 -56.36 18.89 9.34
N ARG A 20 -55.92 19.53 10.44
CA ARG A 20 -54.52 19.89 10.64
C ARG A 20 -53.77 18.64 11.11
N ARG A 21 -53.07 17.92 10.22
CA ARG A 21 -52.07 16.93 10.64
C ARG A 21 -50.97 17.69 11.38
N SER A 22 -51.03 17.71 12.71
CA SER A 22 -49.92 18.18 13.54
C SER A 22 -48.73 17.27 13.29
N ILE A 23 -47.78 17.72 12.46
CA ILE A 23 -46.45 17.12 12.30
C ILE A 23 -45.55 17.40 13.51
N THR A 24 -46.00 18.23 14.46
CA THR A 24 -45.32 18.44 15.72
C THR A 24 -45.55 17.22 16.59
N GLN A 25 -44.51 16.39 16.81
CA GLN A 25 -44.19 15.57 17.99
C GLN A 25 -43.24 14.42 17.58
N LEU A 26 -42.04 14.75 17.06
CA LEU A 26 -40.92 13.81 17.09
C LEU A 26 -40.17 14.03 18.42
N PRO A 27 -39.94 13.00 19.24
CA PRO A 27 -39.31 13.16 20.56
C PRO A 27 -37.86 13.65 20.44
N ASN A 28 -37.45 14.61 21.27
CA ASN A 28 -36.14 15.28 21.24
C ASN A 28 -34.92 14.32 21.18
N TYR A 29 -35.07 13.06 21.59
CA TYR A 29 -34.02 12.04 21.55
C TYR A 29 -33.60 11.62 20.12
N THR A 30 -34.47 11.74 19.11
CA THR A 30 -34.09 11.38 17.73
C THR A 30 -33.07 12.34 17.13
N ILE A 31 -33.05 13.60 17.57
CA ILE A 31 -32.04 14.59 17.14
C ILE A 31 -30.72 14.33 17.86
N THR A 32 -30.75 13.95 19.15
CA THR A 32 -29.55 13.66 19.95
C THR A 32 -28.82 12.39 19.48
N ILE A 33 -29.54 11.34 19.09
CA ILE A 33 -28.94 10.11 18.54
C ILE A 33 -28.30 10.38 17.18
N PHE A 34 -28.93 11.21 16.35
CA PHE A 34 -28.38 11.57 15.03
C PHE A 34 -27.09 12.41 15.14
N LEU A 35 -26.99 13.30 16.14
CA LEU A 35 -25.81 14.11 16.38
C LEU A 35 -24.61 13.31 16.93
N PHE A 36 -24.87 12.22 17.67
CA PHE A 36 -23.82 11.33 18.19
C PHE A 36 -23.20 10.43 17.11
N VAL A 37 -23.98 10.02 16.11
CA VAL A 37 -23.50 9.20 14.97
C VAL A 37 -22.59 9.99 14.03
N VAL A 38 -22.82 11.30 13.88
CA VAL A 38 -22.01 12.16 12.99
C VAL A 38 -20.59 12.40 13.54
N LEU A 39 -20.36 12.28 14.85
CA LEU A 39 -19.05 12.51 15.48
C LEU A 39 -18.10 11.30 15.46
N VAL A 40 -18.57 10.11 15.08
CA VAL A 40 -17.73 8.89 15.01
C VAL A 40 -17.07 8.72 13.62
N GLY A 41 -17.35 9.62 12.66
CA GLY A 41 -16.91 9.50 11.27
C GLY A 41 -15.50 10.01 10.93
N CYS A 42 -14.69 10.44 11.90
CA CYS A 42 -13.30 10.82 11.62
C CYS A 42 -12.41 9.56 11.59
N SER A 43 -12.34 8.89 10.44
CA SER A 43 -11.22 7.97 10.17
C SER A 43 -9.97 8.80 9.88
N SER A 44 -8.95 8.70 10.73
CA SER A 44 -7.61 9.21 10.38
C SER A 44 -7.14 8.54 9.10
N VAL A 45 -6.58 9.31 8.16
CA VAL A 45 -5.92 8.73 6.98
C VAL A 45 -4.70 7.97 7.47
N ASP A 46 -4.65 6.67 7.16
CA ASP A 46 -3.51 5.82 7.49
C ASP A 46 -2.21 6.43 6.94
N PRO A 47 -1.16 6.60 7.75
CA PRO A 47 0.13 7.09 7.28
C PRO A 47 0.73 6.14 6.22
N VAL A 48 1.58 6.65 5.34
CA VAL A 48 2.19 5.86 4.26
C VAL A 48 3.71 5.77 4.45
N VAL A 49 4.24 4.55 4.45
CA VAL A 49 5.67 4.29 4.29
C VAL A 49 5.96 3.80 2.88
N LYS A 50 7.11 4.20 2.34
CA LYS A 50 7.55 3.84 0.98
C LYS A 50 8.69 2.84 1.04
N ILE A 51 8.63 1.84 0.17
CA ILE A 51 9.73 0.91 -0.08
C ILE A 51 10.26 1.19 -1.49
N GLY A 52 11.56 1.45 -1.59
CA GLY A 52 12.24 1.57 -2.87
C GLY A 52 12.42 0.20 -3.51
N LEU A 53 12.13 0.10 -4.80
CA LEU A 53 12.49 -1.04 -5.63
C LEU A 53 13.35 -0.52 -6.79
N VAL A 54 14.60 -0.95 -6.85
CA VAL A 54 15.52 -0.52 -7.91
C VAL A 54 16.00 -1.72 -8.70
N ALA A 55 15.63 -1.76 -9.98
CA ALA A 55 15.98 -2.82 -10.91
C ALA A 55 16.15 -2.23 -12.32
N PRO A 56 16.82 -2.94 -13.24
CA PRO A 56 16.84 -2.54 -14.64
C PRO A 56 15.46 -2.81 -15.24
N PHE A 57 14.63 -1.77 -15.33
CA PHE A 57 13.35 -1.77 -16.04
C PHE A 57 13.53 -1.43 -17.52
N GLU A 58 14.64 -0.76 -17.86
CA GLU A 58 15.04 -0.47 -19.23
C GLU A 58 16.38 -1.13 -19.59
N GLY A 59 16.80 -0.97 -20.85
CA GLY A 59 18.07 -1.48 -21.34
C GLY A 59 18.13 -3.00 -21.55
N ALA A 60 19.36 -3.54 -21.53
CA ALA A 60 19.64 -4.94 -21.86
C ALA A 60 19.13 -5.94 -20.81
N GLN A 61 19.00 -5.49 -19.56
CA GLN A 61 18.63 -6.34 -18.42
C GLN A 61 17.15 -6.18 -18.00
N ARG A 62 16.31 -5.51 -18.81
CA ARG A 62 14.88 -5.25 -18.55
C ARG A 62 14.03 -6.45 -18.17
N ALA A 63 14.45 -7.66 -18.57
CA ALA A 63 13.78 -8.90 -18.18
C ALA A 63 13.74 -9.07 -16.66
N VAL A 64 14.81 -8.69 -15.95
CA VAL A 64 14.85 -8.67 -14.48
C VAL A 64 13.78 -7.71 -13.95
N GLY A 65 13.70 -6.49 -14.48
CA GLY A 65 12.68 -5.52 -14.08
C GLY A 65 11.25 -6.06 -14.18
N TYR A 66 10.92 -6.76 -15.27
CA TYR A 66 9.60 -7.36 -15.45
C TYR A 66 9.30 -8.46 -14.42
N ASP A 67 10.27 -9.32 -14.10
CA ASP A 67 10.07 -10.38 -13.10
C ASP A 67 9.73 -9.79 -11.73
N VAL A 68 10.45 -8.75 -11.33
CA VAL A 68 10.49 -8.27 -9.94
C VAL A 68 9.36 -7.28 -9.62
N ILE A 69 8.90 -6.49 -10.61
CA ILE A 69 7.85 -5.49 -10.37
C ILE A 69 6.53 -6.12 -9.96
N TYR A 70 6.16 -7.26 -10.55
CA TYR A 70 4.91 -7.95 -10.21
C TYR A 70 5.00 -8.66 -8.87
N SER A 71 6.14 -9.27 -8.53
CA SER A 71 6.37 -9.81 -7.20
C SER A 71 6.30 -8.73 -6.12
N ALA A 72 6.91 -7.57 -6.36
CA ALA A 72 6.84 -6.44 -5.45
C ALA A 72 5.39 -5.94 -5.28
N ARG A 73 4.65 -5.81 -6.38
CA ARG A 73 3.23 -5.42 -6.35
C ARG A 73 2.37 -6.43 -5.61
N LEU A 74 2.60 -7.73 -5.81
CA LEU A 74 1.91 -8.79 -5.08
C LEU A 74 2.16 -8.66 -3.58
N ALA A 75 3.43 -8.59 -3.17
CA ALA A 75 3.78 -8.48 -1.76
C ALA A 75 3.19 -7.21 -1.11
N VAL A 76 3.33 -6.05 -1.76
CA VAL A 76 2.75 -4.79 -1.27
C VAL A 76 1.23 -4.86 -1.21
N ARG A 77 0.57 -5.52 -2.16
CA ARG A 77 -0.88 -5.73 -2.15
C ARG A 77 -1.29 -6.57 -0.94
N GLU A 78 -0.61 -7.68 -0.70
CA GLU A 78 -0.89 -8.59 0.42
C GLU A 78 -0.64 -7.90 1.77
N ILE A 79 0.46 -7.14 1.92
CA ILE A 79 0.72 -6.27 3.09
C ILE A 79 -0.48 -5.40 3.40
N ASN A 80 -0.89 -4.68 2.38
CA ASN A 80 -1.97 -3.73 2.48
C ASN A 80 -3.34 -4.40 2.70
N GLN A 81 -3.58 -5.59 2.15
CA GLN A 81 -4.82 -6.34 2.39
C GLN A 81 -4.87 -6.91 3.81
N ALA A 82 -3.73 -7.22 4.41
CA ALA A 82 -3.62 -7.65 5.81
C ALA A 82 -3.79 -6.50 6.83
N GLY A 83 -4.03 -5.27 6.37
CA GLY A 83 -4.21 -4.09 7.23
C GLY A 83 -2.99 -3.16 7.29
N GLY A 84 -1.93 -3.44 6.52
CA GLY A 84 -0.70 -2.66 6.57
C GLY A 84 0.21 -3.08 7.74
N ILE A 85 1.10 -2.18 8.16
CA ILE A 85 2.09 -2.44 9.21
C ILE A 85 1.89 -1.41 10.31
N GLY A 86 1.32 -1.81 11.46
CA GLY A 86 1.06 -0.89 12.58
C GLY A 86 0.23 0.35 12.19
N GLY A 87 -0.77 0.17 11.32
CA GLY A 87 -1.59 1.26 10.79
C GLY A 87 -0.97 2.03 9.62
N TYR A 88 0.26 1.71 9.20
CA TYR A 88 0.87 2.29 8.00
C TYR A 88 0.47 1.50 6.75
N ARG A 89 0.09 2.23 5.69
CA ARG A 89 0.01 1.71 4.32
C ARG A 89 1.40 1.64 3.72
N VAL A 90 1.63 0.62 2.91
CA VAL A 90 2.89 0.47 2.17
C VAL A 90 2.71 0.93 0.73
N ALA A 91 3.60 1.80 0.27
CA ALA A 91 3.69 2.22 -1.12
C ALA A 91 5.02 1.75 -1.73
N LEU A 92 4.99 1.41 -3.01
CA LEU A 92 6.18 1.04 -3.78
C LEU A 92 6.69 2.25 -4.55
N VAL A 93 7.99 2.53 -4.46
CA VAL A 93 8.69 3.49 -5.30
C VAL A 93 9.64 2.70 -6.19
N ALA A 94 9.19 2.39 -7.41
CA ALA A 94 9.99 1.66 -8.38
C ALA A 94 10.80 2.65 -9.24
N LEU A 95 12.11 2.49 -9.29
CA LEU A 95 13.03 3.32 -10.07
C LEU A 95 13.95 2.45 -10.93
N ASP A 96 14.20 2.91 -12.15
CA ASP A 96 15.11 2.26 -13.07
C ASP A 96 16.57 2.60 -12.76
N ASP A 97 17.45 1.63 -12.97
CA ASP A 97 18.89 1.86 -13.06
C ASP A 97 19.47 1.46 -14.42
N SER A 98 18.69 0.86 -15.33
CA SER A 98 19.14 0.35 -16.64
C SER A 98 20.36 -0.60 -16.60
N GLY A 99 20.77 -1.05 -15.41
CA GLY A 99 22.06 -1.72 -15.21
C GLY A 99 23.28 -0.79 -15.33
N ASP A 100 23.08 0.53 -15.29
CA ASP A 100 24.11 1.55 -15.41
C ASP A 100 24.53 2.08 -14.03
N PRO A 101 25.83 2.06 -13.67
CA PRO A 101 26.30 2.53 -12.36
C PRO A 101 26.03 4.00 -12.06
N GLU A 102 26.00 4.87 -13.07
CA GLU A 102 25.76 6.31 -12.87
C GLU A 102 24.26 6.58 -12.65
N LEU A 103 23.38 5.92 -13.39
CA LEU A 103 21.95 5.98 -13.11
C LEU A 103 21.61 5.35 -11.76
N ALA A 104 22.26 4.23 -11.38
CA ALA A 104 22.13 3.63 -10.05
C ALA A 104 22.49 4.62 -8.93
N ARG A 105 23.57 5.40 -9.12
CA ARG A 105 23.98 6.48 -8.20
C ARG A 105 22.88 7.53 -8.05
N GLN A 106 22.31 7.99 -9.16
CA GLN A 106 21.26 9.02 -9.17
C GLN A 106 19.99 8.52 -8.49
N THR A 107 19.57 7.29 -8.79
CA THR A 107 18.42 6.62 -8.19
C THR A 107 18.60 6.44 -6.68
N ALA A 108 19.79 6.04 -6.22
CA ALA A 108 20.09 5.93 -4.80
C ALA A 108 20.00 7.28 -4.06
N VAL A 109 20.53 8.35 -4.66
CA VAL A 109 20.41 9.72 -4.11
C VAL A 109 18.95 10.16 -4.06
N ALA A 110 18.15 9.88 -5.09
CA ALA A 110 16.75 10.23 -5.15
C ALA A 110 15.93 9.54 -4.04
N LEU A 111 16.15 8.23 -3.81
CA LEU A 111 15.50 7.49 -2.73
C LEU A 111 15.96 7.99 -1.36
N ALA A 112 17.25 8.27 -1.20
CA ALA A 112 17.80 8.81 0.04
C ALA A 112 17.22 10.18 0.39
N ALA A 113 16.83 10.99 -0.60
CA ALA A 113 16.22 12.31 -0.40
C ALA A 113 14.75 12.26 0.08
N ASP A 114 14.02 11.17 -0.17
CA ASP A 114 12.62 11.03 0.27
C ASP A 114 12.54 10.40 1.68
N PRO A 115 12.21 11.16 2.74
CA PRO A 115 12.19 10.64 4.10
C PRO A 115 11.11 9.58 4.35
N ALA A 116 10.10 9.49 3.48
CA ALA A 116 9.08 8.44 3.57
C ALA A 116 9.60 7.08 3.05
N VAL A 117 10.74 7.05 2.34
CA VAL A 117 11.41 5.81 1.94
C VAL A 117 12.17 5.26 3.14
N VAL A 118 11.71 4.13 3.66
CA VAL A 118 12.24 3.50 4.89
C VAL A 118 13.15 2.31 4.64
N ALA A 119 13.09 1.72 3.44
CA ALA A 119 14.00 0.67 3.00
C ALA A 119 14.04 0.58 1.47
N VAL A 120 15.07 -0.04 0.93
CA VAL A 120 15.26 -0.29 -0.50
C VAL A 120 15.56 -1.76 -0.77
N LEU A 121 14.89 -2.32 -1.78
CA LEU A 121 15.25 -3.60 -2.40
C LEU A 121 15.85 -3.31 -3.78
N GLY A 122 17.04 -3.84 -4.03
CA GLY A 122 17.81 -3.60 -5.25
C GLY A 122 19.29 -3.69 -4.91
N HIS A 123 20.21 -3.14 -5.67
CA HIS A 123 20.19 -3.26 -7.12
C HIS A 123 20.50 -4.72 -7.49
N TRP A 124 20.33 -5.11 -8.76
CA TRP A 124 20.50 -6.50 -9.18
C TRP A 124 21.88 -6.83 -9.71
N LEU A 125 22.61 -5.85 -10.24
CA LEU A 125 23.93 -6.07 -10.83
C LEU A 125 25.04 -5.65 -9.87
N PRO A 126 26.15 -6.41 -9.76
CA PRO A 126 27.25 -6.08 -8.85
C PRO A 126 27.77 -4.65 -9.01
N GLU A 127 27.90 -4.16 -10.25
CA GLU A 127 28.38 -2.82 -10.58
C GLU A 127 27.45 -1.70 -10.12
N THR A 128 26.13 -1.89 -10.25
CA THR A 128 25.13 -0.95 -9.76
C THR A 128 25.07 -0.94 -8.23
N THR A 129 25.11 -2.13 -7.61
CA THR A 129 25.09 -2.26 -6.15
C THR A 129 26.34 -1.67 -5.50
N ALA A 130 27.52 -1.86 -6.11
CA ALA A 130 28.77 -1.32 -5.59
C ALA A 130 28.76 0.21 -5.46
N VAL A 131 28.06 0.91 -6.35
CA VAL A 131 27.93 2.38 -6.32
C VAL A 131 26.81 2.84 -5.37
N ALA A 132 25.68 2.14 -5.34
CA ALA A 132 24.52 2.55 -4.58
C ALA A 132 24.59 2.22 -3.07
N ALA A 133 25.10 1.04 -2.71
CA ALA A 133 25.18 0.59 -1.31
C ALA A 133 25.85 1.59 -0.34
N PRO A 134 27.01 2.21 -0.67
CA PRO A 134 27.61 3.21 0.23
C PRO A 134 26.76 4.47 0.39
N LEU A 135 25.94 4.84 -0.60
CA LEU A 135 25.05 6.01 -0.52
C LEU A 135 23.87 5.74 0.42
N TYR A 136 23.29 4.54 0.35
CA TYR A 136 22.26 4.11 1.30
C TYR A 136 22.80 4.07 2.73
N ALA A 137 24.01 3.53 2.93
CA ALA A 137 24.66 3.51 4.23
C ALA A 137 24.89 4.93 4.79
N GLN A 138 25.38 5.88 3.97
CA GLN A 138 25.56 7.29 4.37
C GLN A 138 24.24 7.97 4.76
N ALA A 139 23.14 7.60 4.09
CA ALA A 139 21.80 8.14 4.36
C ALA A 139 21.04 7.42 5.49
N ASN A 140 21.69 6.45 6.16
CA ASN A 140 21.05 5.51 7.09
C ASN A 140 19.78 4.87 6.49
N LEU A 141 19.76 4.59 5.20
CA LEU A 141 18.63 3.97 4.50
C LEU A 141 18.89 2.45 4.39
N PRO A 142 18.10 1.61 5.10
CA PRO A 142 18.22 0.16 5.00
C PRO A 142 18.10 -0.34 3.56
N PHE A 143 18.94 -1.32 3.22
CA PHE A 143 19.11 -1.80 1.87
C PHE A 143 19.28 -3.32 1.84
N ILE A 144 18.49 -4.00 1.01
CA ILE A 144 18.60 -5.43 0.75
C ILE A 144 19.14 -5.61 -0.67
N HIS A 145 20.37 -6.12 -0.76
CA HIS A 145 21.02 -6.50 -2.03
C HIS A 145 20.22 -7.60 -2.72
N MET A 146 19.92 -7.40 -4.00
CA MET A 146 19.21 -8.38 -4.84
C MET A 146 20.11 -8.94 -5.94
N GLY A 147 19.75 -10.08 -6.53
CA GLY A 147 20.54 -10.69 -7.61
C GLY A 147 21.70 -11.58 -7.16
N ALA A 148 21.99 -11.62 -5.86
CA ALA A 148 22.98 -12.51 -5.23
C ALA A 148 22.35 -13.29 -4.05
N PRO A 149 22.93 -14.42 -3.61
CA PRO A 149 22.43 -15.15 -2.45
C PRO A 149 22.24 -14.26 -1.20
N PRO A 150 21.15 -14.41 -0.44
CA PRO A 150 20.10 -15.42 -0.60
C PRO A 150 19.03 -15.08 -1.66
N PHE A 151 19.03 -13.87 -2.23
CA PHE A 151 18.03 -13.36 -3.18
C PHE A 151 18.49 -13.43 -4.64
N GLY A 152 19.10 -14.55 -5.00
CA GLY A 152 19.54 -14.84 -6.36
C GLY A 152 18.40 -15.31 -7.27
N PRO A 153 18.71 -15.70 -8.52
CA PRO A 153 17.75 -16.34 -9.40
C PRO A 153 17.37 -17.73 -8.87
N ALA A 154 16.11 -18.10 -9.01
CA ALA A 154 15.56 -19.43 -8.74
C ALA A 154 14.99 -20.02 -10.03
N ASP A 155 14.84 -21.35 -10.09
CA ASP A 155 14.19 -22.01 -11.23
C ASP A 155 12.67 -21.80 -11.16
N PRO A 156 12.05 -21.10 -12.15
CA PRO A 156 10.60 -20.89 -12.18
C PRO A 156 9.79 -22.18 -12.17
N ALA A 157 10.33 -23.29 -12.71
CA ALA A 157 9.64 -24.58 -12.74
C ALA A 157 9.47 -25.21 -11.35
N THR A 158 10.23 -24.74 -10.37
CA THR A 158 10.17 -25.21 -8.97
C THR A 158 9.22 -24.41 -8.10
N LEU A 159 8.56 -23.39 -8.64
CA LEU A 159 7.73 -22.50 -7.87
C LEU A 159 6.43 -23.16 -7.40
N PRO A 160 5.99 -22.89 -6.14
CA PRO A 160 4.71 -23.36 -5.67
C PRO A 160 3.55 -22.87 -6.55
N ALA A 161 2.62 -23.77 -6.89
CA ALA A 161 1.49 -23.44 -7.77
C ALA A 161 0.60 -22.32 -7.23
N ASP A 162 0.46 -22.23 -5.90
CA ASP A 162 -0.29 -21.15 -5.24
C ASP A 162 0.40 -19.79 -5.42
N PHE A 163 1.74 -19.75 -5.37
CA PHE A 163 2.51 -18.53 -5.63
C PHE A 163 2.32 -18.09 -7.09
N VAL A 164 2.45 -19.02 -8.03
CA VAL A 164 2.24 -18.73 -9.47
C VAL A 164 0.84 -18.15 -9.70
N ALA A 165 -0.20 -18.73 -9.10
CA ALA A 165 -1.57 -18.25 -9.24
C ALA A 165 -1.78 -16.84 -8.65
N ARG A 166 -1.17 -16.53 -7.50
CA ARG A 166 -1.24 -15.18 -6.92
C ARG A 166 -0.45 -14.16 -7.75
N TYR A 167 0.70 -14.56 -8.29
CA TYR A 167 1.52 -13.73 -9.16
C TYR A 167 0.78 -13.37 -10.45
N THR A 168 0.20 -14.34 -11.15
CA THR A 168 -0.55 -14.09 -12.40
C THR A 168 -1.78 -13.22 -12.15
N ALA A 169 -2.43 -13.33 -10.98
CA ALA A 169 -3.55 -12.46 -10.60
C ALA A 169 -3.18 -10.97 -10.39
N VAL A 170 -1.89 -10.63 -10.36
CA VAL A 170 -1.43 -9.23 -10.27
C VAL A 170 -0.81 -8.70 -11.56
N THR A 171 -0.70 -9.52 -12.60
CA THR A 171 -0.11 -9.14 -13.89
C THR A 171 -1.21 -8.76 -14.90
N PRO A 172 -0.94 -7.82 -15.82
CA PRO A 172 -1.94 -7.36 -16.79
C PRO A 172 -2.17 -8.31 -17.97
N PHE A 173 -1.22 -9.20 -18.26
CA PHE A 173 -1.22 -10.04 -19.47
C PHE A 173 -0.84 -11.51 -19.18
N ASP A 174 -1.31 -12.07 -18.06
CA ASP A 174 -1.06 -13.47 -17.64
C ASP A 174 0.43 -13.85 -17.62
N GLU A 175 1.28 -12.89 -17.25
CA GLU A 175 2.73 -13.06 -17.21
C GLU A 175 3.13 -14.17 -16.22
N GLN A 176 4.08 -15.00 -16.65
CA GLN A 176 4.64 -16.05 -15.81
C GLN A 176 5.80 -15.52 -14.98
N PRO A 177 5.97 -15.99 -13.73
CA PRO A 177 7.08 -15.58 -12.89
C PRO A 177 8.41 -16.02 -13.51
N GLY A 178 9.34 -15.07 -13.71
CA GLY A 178 10.70 -15.38 -14.10
C GLY A 178 11.63 -15.69 -12.91
N PRO A 179 12.94 -15.88 -13.17
CA PRO A 179 13.88 -16.38 -12.17
C PRO A 179 14.01 -15.52 -10.90
N TYR A 180 13.71 -14.22 -10.98
CA TYR A 180 13.82 -13.31 -9.83
C TYR A 180 12.48 -13.07 -9.10
N ALA A 181 11.38 -13.66 -9.57
CA ALA A 181 10.06 -13.41 -9.01
C ALA A 181 9.99 -13.87 -7.53
N ALA A 182 10.38 -15.11 -7.25
CA ALA A 182 10.25 -15.66 -5.89
C ALA A 182 11.25 -15.05 -4.90
N SER A 183 12.49 -14.80 -5.31
CA SER A 183 13.48 -14.16 -4.45
C SER A 183 13.09 -12.73 -4.10
N THR A 184 12.50 -11.99 -5.05
CA THR A 184 11.93 -10.67 -4.76
C THR A 184 10.81 -10.74 -3.75
N TYR A 185 9.85 -11.65 -3.96
CA TYR A 185 8.75 -11.83 -3.01
C TYR A 185 9.28 -12.19 -1.61
N ALA A 186 10.22 -13.12 -1.51
CA ALA A 186 10.85 -13.51 -0.25
C ALA A 186 11.58 -12.33 0.43
N ALA A 187 12.29 -11.49 -0.33
CA ALA A 187 12.92 -10.28 0.21
C ALA A 187 11.89 -9.30 0.79
N PHE A 188 10.73 -9.13 0.12
CA PHE A 188 9.63 -8.33 0.67
C PHE A 188 9.05 -8.93 1.95
N GLN A 189 8.91 -10.26 2.04
CA GLN A 189 8.44 -10.92 3.26
C GLN A 189 9.43 -10.74 4.42
N GLN A 190 10.73 -10.86 4.16
CA GLN A 190 11.75 -10.57 5.17
C GLN A 190 11.71 -9.11 5.61
N LEU A 191 11.60 -8.18 4.67
CA LEU A 191 11.46 -6.76 4.98
C LEU A 191 10.21 -6.49 5.80
N TRP A 192 9.06 -7.06 5.42
CA TRP A 192 7.81 -6.95 6.18
C TRP A 192 8.06 -7.34 7.64
N GLN A 193 8.56 -8.54 7.89
CA GLN A 193 8.78 -9.03 9.26
C GLN A 193 9.64 -8.06 10.08
N ALA A 194 10.67 -7.46 9.49
CA ALA A 194 11.49 -6.48 10.17
C ALA A 194 10.78 -5.15 10.42
N LEU A 195 9.95 -4.68 9.49
CA LEU A 195 9.13 -3.49 9.70
C LEU A 195 8.11 -3.73 10.82
N GLU A 196 7.45 -4.89 10.85
CA GLU A 196 6.57 -5.25 11.97
C GLU A 196 7.29 -5.25 13.31
N GLN A 197 8.49 -5.83 13.36
CA GLN A 197 9.30 -5.82 14.59
C GLN A 197 9.69 -4.39 15.00
N ALA A 198 10.10 -3.56 14.05
CA ALA A 198 10.45 -2.16 14.30
C ALA A 198 9.24 -1.37 14.83
N GLU A 199 8.06 -1.58 14.24
CA GLU A 199 6.82 -0.95 14.69
C GLU A 199 6.42 -1.43 16.09
N GLN A 200 6.45 -2.74 16.35
CA GLN A 200 6.13 -3.29 17.67
C GLN A 200 7.08 -2.80 18.77
N GLN A 201 8.37 -2.60 18.45
CA GLN A 201 9.39 -2.15 19.40
C GLN A 201 9.36 -0.63 19.65
N HIS A 202 9.04 0.17 18.64
CA HIS A 202 9.22 1.62 18.68
C HIS A 202 7.93 2.44 18.50
N GLY A 203 6.83 1.81 18.08
CA GLY A 203 5.54 2.45 17.78
C GLY A 203 5.57 3.39 16.56
N ARG A 204 6.64 3.34 15.75
CA ARG A 204 6.81 4.16 14.54
C ARG A 204 7.71 3.48 13.53
N LEU A 205 7.47 3.79 12.26
CA LEU A 205 8.30 3.34 11.14
C LEU A 205 9.08 4.50 10.54
N ASP A 206 10.39 4.45 10.69
CA ASP A 206 11.33 5.32 9.98
C ASP A 206 12.68 4.61 9.83
N ARG A 207 13.57 5.23 9.06
CA ARG A 207 14.89 4.68 8.77
C ARG A 207 15.67 4.26 10.02
N ALA A 208 15.53 4.99 11.13
CA ALA A 208 16.26 4.68 12.35
C ALA A 208 15.71 3.44 13.07
N THR A 209 14.39 3.21 13.02
CA THR A 209 13.78 2.01 13.63
C THR A 209 13.99 0.77 12.77
N VAL A 210 14.17 0.94 11.46
CA VAL A 210 14.34 -0.17 10.49
C VAL A 210 15.82 -0.56 10.27
N ALA A 211 16.78 0.26 10.70
CA ALA A 211 18.22 0.07 10.50
C ALA A 211 18.83 -1.20 11.14
N ASN A 212 18.09 -1.92 11.99
CA ASN A 212 18.54 -3.19 12.56
C ASN A 212 18.33 -4.41 11.63
N LEU A 213 17.89 -4.19 10.38
CA LEU A 213 17.97 -5.14 9.28
C LEU A 213 19.44 -5.47 8.95
N ARG A 214 20.03 -6.43 9.65
CA ARG A 214 21.32 -7.06 9.30
C ARG A 214 21.11 -8.50 8.90
#